data_AF-A0A7V7FYR4-F1
#
_entry.id   AF-A0A7V7FYR4-F1
#
_cell.length_a   1.000
_cell.length_b   1.000
_cell.length_c   1.000
_cell.angle_alpha   90.00
_cell.angle_beta   90.00
_cell.angle_gamma   90.00
#
_symmetry.space_group_name_H-M   'P 1'
#
loop_
_entity.id
_entity.type
_entity.pdbx_description
1 polymer ?
#
loop_
_entity_poly.entity_id
_entity_poly.type
_entity_poly.pdbx_seq_one_letter_code
_entity_poly.pdbx_strand_id
1 'polypeptide(L)'
;MMYADLIDAEDFRERLVALGIDLPADADPDESARLAAQQHARSAVPGLSTLVAELGTQLGVMQPEVREALERRLRAALGETRSSNALLRK
;
A
#
# COMPACT_ATOMS: atom_id res chain seq x y z
N MET A 1 26.32 -12.59 -0.03
CA MET A 1 25.06 -12.85 -0.76
C MET A 1 24.07 -11.82 -0.26
N MET A 2 23.70 -10.85 -1.09
CA MET A 2 22.83 -9.75 -0.65
C MET A 2 21.39 -10.26 -0.70
N TYR A 3 20.82 -10.64 0.45
CA TYR A 3 19.37 -10.71 0.60
C TYR A 3 18.89 -9.27 0.52
N ALA A 4 18.54 -8.81 -0.67
CA ALA A 4 17.62 -7.68 -0.76
C ALA A 4 16.30 -8.24 -0.24
N ASP A 5 15.83 -7.75 0.90
CA ASP A 5 14.50 -8.04 1.45
C ASP A 5 13.44 -7.48 0.48
N LEU A 6 13.27 -8.17 -0.65
CA LEU A 6 12.41 -7.77 -1.76
C LEU A 6 10.96 -7.99 -1.31
N ILE A 7 10.21 -6.90 -1.24
CA ILE A 7 8.77 -6.93 -1.01
C ILE A 7 8.12 -7.33 -2.34
N ASP A 8 7.70 -8.59 -2.41
CA ASP A 8 6.91 -9.14 -3.51
C ASP A 8 5.40 -9.05 -3.24
N ALA A 9 4.61 -9.61 -4.15
CA ALA A 9 3.16 -9.63 -4.07
C ALA A 9 2.65 -10.34 -2.80
N GLU A 10 3.32 -11.42 -2.41
CA GLU A 10 2.91 -12.25 -1.28
C GLU A 10 3.23 -11.54 0.04
N ASP A 11 4.46 -11.02 0.19
CA ASP A 11 4.87 -10.21 1.33
C ASP A 11 3.92 -9.02 1.55
N PHE A 12 3.52 -8.35 0.46
CA PHE A 12 2.59 -7.23 0.52
C PHE A 12 1.20 -7.66 0.99
N ARG A 13 0.69 -8.79 0.46
CA ARG A 13 -0.59 -9.37 0.83
C ARG A 13 -0.61 -9.79 2.30
N GLU A 14 0.42 -10.50 2.76
CA GLU A 14 0.55 -10.95 4.15
C GLU A 14 0.53 -9.78 5.14
N ARG A 15 1.22 -8.67 4.82
CA ARG A 15 1.21 -7.46 5.65
C ARG A 15 -0.19 -6.83 5.76
N LEU A 16 -0.98 -6.85 4.68
CA LEU A 16 -2.38 -6.38 4.70
C LEU A 16 -3.28 -7.34 5.50
N VAL A 17 -3.10 -8.65 5.34
CA VAL A 17 -3.84 -9.66 6.11
C VAL A 17 -3.53 -9.56 7.60
N ALA A 18 -2.28 -9.24 7.97
CA ALA A 18 -1.88 -9.02 9.37
C ALA A 18 -2.61 -7.85 10.05
N LEU A 19 -3.14 -6.89 9.27
CA LEU A 19 -4.01 -5.82 9.77
C LEU A 19 -5.48 -6.26 9.96
N GLY A 20 -5.81 -7.51 9.64
CA GLY A 20 -7.17 -8.04 9.68
C GLY A 20 -7.98 -7.79 8.40
N ILE A 21 -7.31 -7.52 7.27
CA ILE A 21 -7.97 -7.38 5.96
C ILE A 21 -8.08 -8.77 5.33
N ASP A 22 -9.30 -9.19 5.02
CA ASP A 22 -9.53 -10.47 4.36
C ASP A 22 -9.21 -10.34 2.87
N LEU A 23 -8.16 -11.04 2.41
CA LEU A 23 -7.67 -11.04 1.03
C LEU A 23 -7.58 -12.47 0.48
N PRO A 24 -8.00 -12.71 -0.78
CA PRO A 24 -7.79 -13.99 -1.44
C PRO A 24 -6.29 -14.36 -1.49
N ALA A 25 -5.99 -15.67 -1.40
CA ALA A 25 -4.60 -16.15 -1.42
C ALA A 25 -3.92 -15.98 -2.79
N ASP A 26 -4.70 -15.86 -3.85
CA ASP A 26 -4.29 -15.68 -5.24
C ASP A 26 -4.49 -14.23 -5.73
N ALA A 27 -4.80 -13.30 -4.83
CA ALA A 27 -5.00 -11.90 -5.19
C ALA A 27 -3.68 -11.28 -5.67
N ASP A 28 -3.74 -10.67 -6.85
CA ASP A 28 -2.63 -9.87 -7.35
C ASP A 28 -2.41 -8.60 -6.47
N PRO A 29 -1.27 -7.90 -6.60
CA PRO A 29 -1.01 -6.70 -5.80
C PRO A 29 -2.07 -5.60 -5.97
N ASP A 30 -2.62 -5.41 -7.18
CA ASP A 30 -3.61 -4.38 -7.46
C ASP A 30 -4.96 -4.70 -6.80
N GLU A 31 -5.40 -5.95 -6.87
CA GLU A 31 -6.58 -6.47 -6.19
C GLU A 31 -6.42 -6.41 -4.68
N SER A 32 -5.28 -6.84 -4.15
CA SER A 32 -4.97 -6.75 -2.71
C SER A 32 -5.07 -5.31 -2.22
N ALA A 33 -4.45 -4.36 -2.93
CA ALA A 33 -4.49 -2.94 -2.60
C ALA A 33 -5.90 -2.34 -2.76
N ARG A 34 -6.65 -2.77 -3.78
CA ARG A 34 -8.04 -2.35 -4.03
C ARG A 34 -8.99 -2.81 -2.92
N LEU A 35 -8.86 -4.06 -2.49
CA LEU A 35 -9.70 -4.65 -1.44
C LEU A 35 -9.38 -4.01 -0.09
N ALA A 36 -8.09 -3.81 0.22
CA ALA A 36 -7.66 -3.08 1.40
C ALA A 36 -8.19 -1.64 1.44
N ALA A 37 -8.10 -0.91 0.32
CA ALA A 37 -8.65 0.44 0.20
C ALA A 37 -10.18 0.48 0.41
N GLN A 38 -10.91 -0.44 -0.23
CA GLN A 38 -12.37 -0.55 -0.05
C GLN A 38 -12.74 -0.92 1.38
N GLN A 39 -12.00 -1.82 2.00
CA GLN A 39 -12.23 -2.21 3.39
C GLN A 39 -12.05 -1.01 4.31
N HIS A 40 -10.95 -0.26 4.16
CA HIS A 40 -10.70 0.95 4.93
C HIS A 40 -11.77 2.03 4.73
N ALA A 41 -12.27 2.19 3.50
CA ALA A 41 -13.37 3.13 3.20
C ALA A 41 -14.70 2.71 3.85
N ARG A 42 -14.97 1.41 3.96
CA ARG A 42 -16.18 0.88 4.64
C ARG A 42 -16.05 0.90 6.15
N SER A 43 -14.88 0.54 6.66
CA SER A 43 -14.54 0.46 8.08
C SER A 43 -13.07 0.78 8.22
N ALA A 44 -12.75 1.91 8.87
CA ALA A 44 -11.38 2.34 9.07
C ALA A 44 -10.55 1.19 9.66
N VAL A 45 -9.56 0.71 8.91
CA VAL A 45 -8.63 -0.32 9.33
C VAL A 45 -7.50 0.36 10.12
N PRO A 46 -7.40 0.13 11.45
CA PRO A 46 -6.32 0.70 12.24
C PRO A 46 -4.96 0.19 11.74
N GLY A 47 -3.98 1.07 11.64
CA GLY A 47 -2.62 0.71 11.20
C GLY A 47 -2.40 0.68 9.68
N LEU A 48 -3.45 0.77 8.85
CA LEU A 48 -3.28 0.79 7.40
C LEU A 48 -2.47 2.02 6.92
N SER A 49 -2.75 3.21 7.48
CA SER A 49 -1.99 4.42 7.13
C SER A 49 -0.52 4.32 7.53
N THR A 50 -0.24 3.76 8.71
CA THR A 50 1.12 3.50 9.18
C THR A 50 1.84 2.52 8.27
N LEU A 51 1.21 1.39 7.92
CA LEU A 51 1.78 0.41 7.00
C LEU A 51 2.07 1.02 5.63
N VAL A 52 1.16 1.82 5.07
CA VAL A 52 1.36 2.48 3.77
C VAL A 52 2.51 3.48 3.81
N ALA A 53 2.66 4.22 4.91
CA ALA A 53 3.78 5.12 5.12
C ALA A 53 5.11 4.35 5.20
N GLU A 54 5.17 3.26 5.95
CA GLU A 54 6.34 2.38 6.07
C GLU A 54 6.73 1.77 4.72
N LEU A 55 5.77 1.17 4.01
CA LEU A 55 5.95 0.63 2.65
C LEU A 55 6.42 1.72 1.68
N GLY A 56 5.94 2.95 1.88
CA GLY A 56 6.37 4.13 1.14
C GLY A 56 7.86 4.50 1.33
N THR A 57 8.48 4.09 2.43
CA THR A 57 9.94 4.25 2.63
C THR A 57 10.75 3.13 1.99
N GLN A 58 10.11 2.00 1.66
CA GLN A 58 10.74 0.77 1.15
C GLN A 58 10.54 0.57 -0.36
N LEU A 59 10.13 1.61 -1.11
CA LEU A 59 9.86 1.52 -2.55
C LEU A 59 11.05 1.02 -3.40
N GLY A 60 12.28 1.18 -2.90
CA GLY A 60 13.51 0.74 -3.56
C GLY A 60 13.77 -0.77 -3.48
N VAL A 61 13.07 -1.47 -2.58
CA VAL A 61 13.15 -2.92 -2.39
C VAL A 61 11.80 -3.59 -2.70
N MET A 62 10.95 -2.94 -3.49
CA MET A 62 9.60 -3.43 -3.80
C MET A 62 9.49 -3.79 -5.28
N GLN A 63 8.75 -4.85 -5.59
CA GLN A 63 8.44 -5.16 -6.99
C GLN A 63 7.66 -4.01 -7.64
N PRO A 64 7.88 -3.72 -8.94
CA PRO A 64 7.23 -2.61 -9.63
C PRO A 64 5.70 -2.64 -9.53
N GLU A 65 5.10 -3.82 -9.64
CA GLU A 65 3.65 -4.04 -9.59
C GLU A 65 3.06 -3.70 -8.21
N VAL A 66 3.76 -4.10 -7.15
CA VAL A 66 3.38 -3.79 -5.77
C VAL A 66 3.47 -2.29 -5.50
N ARG A 67 4.54 -1.64 -5.99
CA ARG A 67 4.71 -0.19 -5.89
C ARG A 67 3.57 0.55 -6.58
N GLU A 68 3.23 0.14 -7.80
CA GLU A 68 2.12 0.75 -8.54
C GLU A 68 0.78 0.57 -7.83
N ALA A 69 0.51 -0.61 -7.29
CA ALA A 69 -0.71 -0.88 -6.53
C ALA A 69 -0.81 -0.01 -5.26
N LEU A 70 0.29 0.09 -4.50
CA LEU A 70 0.39 0.94 -3.30
C LEU A 70 0.09 2.41 -3.64
N GLU A 71 0.70 2.95 -4.70
CA GLU A 71 0.53 4.35 -5.08
C GLU A 71 -0.86 4.64 -5.65
N ARG A 72 -1.36 3.78 -6.55
CA ARG A 72 -2.62 4.00 -7.26
C ARG A 72 -3.84 3.77 -6.39
N ARG A 73 -3.79 2.82 -5.44
CA ARG A 73 -4.95 2.42 -4.64
C ARG A 73 -4.87 2.90 -3.21
N LEU A 74 -3.82 2.55 -2.49
CA LEU A 74 -3.74 2.81 -1.05
C LEU A 74 -3.45 4.27 -0.73
N ARG A 75 -2.42 4.89 -1.35
CA ARG A 75 -2.13 6.32 -1.16
C ARG A 75 -3.27 7.22 -1.64
N ALA A 76 -3.92 6.85 -2.74
CA ALA A 76 -5.10 7.55 -3.23
C ALA A 76 -6.27 7.46 -2.23
N ALA A 77 -6.53 6.27 -1.66
CA ALA A 77 -7.61 6.06 -0.70
C ALA A 77 -7.37 6.75 0.65
N LEU A 78 -6.11 6.87 1.09
CA LEU A 78 -5.73 7.58 2.31
C LEU A 78 -5.68 9.10 2.16
N GLY A 79 -5.89 9.63 0.94
CA GLY A 79 -5.80 11.06 0.67
C GLY A 79 -4.36 11.60 0.65
N GLU A 80 -3.35 10.72 0.68
CA GLU A 80 -1.92 11.06 0.50
C GLU A 80 -1.58 11.29 -0.99
N THR A 81 -2.52 11.87 -1.73
CA THR A 81 -2.27 12.32 -3.10
C THR A 81 -1.38 13.53 -3.02
N ARG A 82 -0.05 13.29 -3.03
CA ARG A 82 1.03 14.25 -3.29
C ARG A 82 0.64 15.69 -2.91
N SER A 83 0.94 16.09 -1.68
CA SER A 83 0.96 17.50 -1.29
C SER A 83 2.07 18.21 -2.09
N SER A 84 1.77 18.55 -3.33
CA SER A 84 2.57 19.38 -4.23
C SER A 84 1.66 20.39 -4.90
N ASN A 85 0.94 21.20 -4.12
CA ASN A 85 0.51 22.53 -4.57
C ASN A 85 0.06 23.46 -3.42
N ALA A 86 0.87 23.61 -2.37
CA ALA A 86 0.69 24.66 -1.36
C ALA A 86 1.68 25.84 -1.53
N LEU A 87 2.48 25.85 -2.60
CA LEU A 87 3.50 26.86 -2.86
C LEU A 87 3.36 27.43 -4.27
N LEU A 88 2.25 28.12 -4.57
CA LEU A 88 2.24 29.18 -5.60
C LEU A 88 1.03 30.13 -5.45
N ARG A 89 0.73 30.55 -4.21
CA ARG A 89 -0.09 31.74 -3.94
C ARG A 89 0.74 32.73 -3.13
N LYS A 90 1.58 33.51 -3.80
CA LYS A 90 2.13 34.77 -3.29
C LYS A 90 2.39 35.71 -4.44
#